data_AF-A0A357FYY6-F1
#
_entry.id   AF-A0A357FYY6-F1
#
_cell.length_a   1.000
_cell.length_b   1.000
_cell.length_c   1.000
_cell.angle_alpha   90.00
_cell.angle_beta   90.00
_cell.angle_gamma   90.00
#
_symmetry.space_group_name_H-M   'P 1'
#
loop_
_entity.id
_entity.type
_entity.pdbx_description
1 polymer ?
#
loop_
_entity_poly.entity_id
_entity_poly.type
_entity_poly.pdbx_seq_one_letter_code
_entity_poly.pdbx_strand_id
1 'polypeptide(L)'
;MIEIYQQLHTYVFDPDRIPYAIAAIFLTMVVGMVTGPLAGNANPLIWGVLDGMFGGFGGKMDRLHRSKHDLMLRGFFFAVFVLVFCLVVAKFIEKLTILYPFHGFSEVLALSILITSGSVWFATLKIYFALSKKEMGKGAYYIVSRSTRVDLNSVDDYGITRTAMGFLARSFDKGLVNPVFWYLVGGVPLAYVYAA
;
A
#
# COMPACT_ATOMS: atom_id res chain seq x y z
N MET A 1 10.94 -25.40 -25.20
CA MET A 1 9.68 -25.59 -24.45
C MET A 1 9.97 -25.80 -22.95
N ILE A 2 10.87 -26.73 -22.59
CA ILE A 2 11.28 -26.98 -21.19
C ILE A 2 11.91 -25.74 -20.51
N GLU A 3 12.77 -24.97 -21.21
CA GLU A 3 13.35 -23.73 -20.67
C GLU A 3 12.30 -22.66 -20.36
N ILE A 4 11.25 -22.54 -21.18
CA ILE A 4 10.16 -21.59 -20.93
C ILE A 4 9.40 -21.99 -19.66
N TYR A 5 9.13 -23.28 -19.47
CA TYR A 5 8.49 -23.78 -18.25
C TYR A 5 9.37 -23.62 -17.01
N GLN A 6 10.68 -23.85 -17.13
CA GLN A 6 11.62 -23.63 -16.03
C GLN A 6 11.73 -22.14 -15.68
N GLN A 7 11.81 -21.26 -16.68
CA GLN A 7 11.79 -19.81 -16.46
C GLN A 7 10.47 -19.37 -15.82
N LEU A 8 9.32 -19.84 -16.31
CA LEU A 8 8.01 -19.57 -15.70
C LEU A 8 7.95 -20.10 -14.27
N HIS A 9 8.45 -21.30 -14.01
CA HIS A 9 8.48 -21.88 -12.67
C HIS A 9 9.35 -21.04 -11.73
N THR A 10 10.55 -20.63 -12.14
CA THR A 10 11.40 -19.73 -11.34
C THR A 10 10.77 -18.35 -11.17
N TYR A 11 10.05 -17.83 -12.17
CA TYR A 11 9.36 -16.54 -12.07
C TYR A 11 8.07 -16.58 -11.25
N VAL A 12 7.43 -17.73 -11.10
CA VAL A 12 6.14 -17.87 -10.38
C VAL A 12 6.33 -18.48 -8.99
N PHE A 13 7.31 -19.38 -8.82
CA PHE A 13 7.57 -20.13 -7.60
C PHE A 13 9.04 -20.06 -7.20
N ASP A 14 9.48 -18.87 -6.81
CA ASP A 14 10.79 -18.66 -6.19
C ASP A 14 10.67 -18.90 -4.67
N PRO A 15 11.38 -19.90 -4.11
CA PRO A 15 11.31 -20.22 -2.68
C PRO A 15 11.78 -19.07 -1.78
N ASP A 16 12.62 -18.16 -2.28
CA ASP A 16 13.19 -17.07 -1.49
C ASP A 16 12.19 -15.92 -1.25
N ARG A 17 11.08 -15.88 -2.00
CA ARG A 17 10.04 -14.84 -1.82
C ARG A 17 9.35 -14.92 -0.47
N ILE A 18 9.12 -16.13 0.05
CA ILE A 18 8.46 -16.27 1.36
C ILE A 18 9.28 -15.61 2.48
N PRO A 19 10.58 -15.93 2.67
CA PRO A 19 11.37 -15.26 3.69
C PRO A 19 11.51 -13.75 3.45
N TYR A 20 11.59 -13.28 2.20
CA TYR A 20 11.64 -11.84 1.91
C TYR A 20 10.32 -11.13 2.25
N ALA A 21 9.18 -11.74 1.95
CA ALA A 21 7.88 -11.22 2.34
C ALA A 21 7.73 -11.15 3.87
N ILE A 22 8.11 -12.21 4.58
CA ILE A 22 8.11 -12.23 6.05
C ILE A 22 8.98 -11.10 6.60
N ALA A 23 10.21 -10.95 6.10
CA ALA A 23 11.13 -9.90 6.53
C ALA A 23 10.56 -8.49 6.24
N ALA A 24 9.92 -8.27 5.09
CA ALA A 24 9.28 -7.00 4.75
C ALA A 24 8.09 -6.69 5.69
N ILE A 25 7.29 -7.70 6.07
CA ILE A 25 6.21 -7.55 7.04
C ILE A 25 6.76 -7.16 8.42
N PHE A 26 7.81 -7.84 8.90
CA PHE A 26 8.45 -7.48 10.17
C PHE A 26 9.03 -6.07 10.14
N LEU A 27 9.73 -5.73 9.06
CA LEU A 27 10.31 -4.39 8.87
C LEU A 27 9.23 -3.32 8.91
N THR A 28 8.14 -3.49 8.17
CA THR A 28 7.02 -2.52 8.14
C THR A 28 6.21 -2.50 9.43
N MET A 29 6.17 -3.59 10.19
CA MET A 29 5.59 -3.59 11.53
C MET A 29 6.38 -2.69 12.49
N VAL A 30 7.72 -2.80 12.49
CA VAL A 30 8.59 -1.98 13.36
C VAL A 30 8.65 -0.53 12.89
N VAL A 31 8.99 -0.31 11.63
CA VAL A 31 9.15 1.03 11.04
C VAL A 31 7.80 1.77 10.97
N GLY A 32 6.72 1.04 10.71
CA GLY A 32 5.36 1.58 10.64
C GLY A 32 4.89 2.20 11.96
N MET A 33 5.28 1.63 13.11
CA MET A 33 4.93 2.20 14.42
C MET A 33 5.59 3.57 14.66
N VAL A 34 6.75 3.83 14.05
CA VAL A 34 7.46 5.12 14.15
C VAL A 34 6.97 6.11 13.09
N THR A 35 6.82 5.65 11.85
CA THR A 35 6.45 6.49 10.71
C THR A 35 4.97 6.89 10.70
N GLY A 36 4.07 6.04 11.18
CA GLY A 36 2.63 6.35 11.29
C GLY A 36 2.31 7.63 12.08
N PRO A 37 2.84 7.79 13.32
CA PRO A 37 2.70 9.02 14.09
C PRO A 37 3.22 10.27 13.34
N LEU A 38 4.34 10.15 12.64
CA LEU A 38 4.99 11.26 11.93
C LEU A 38 4.23 11.66 10.66
N ALA A 39 3.78 10.68 9.88
CA ALA A 39 3.08 10.90 8.61
C ALA A 39 1.60 11.28 8.80
N GLY A 40 1.02 11.01 9.97
CA GLY A 40 -0.38 11.32 10.28
C GLY A 40 -1.40 10.51 9.45
N ASN A 41 -0.95 9.47 8.75
CA ASN A 41 -1.76 8.53 7.99
C ASN A 41 -1.12 7.13 8.07
N ALA A 42 -1.88 6.11 7.70
CA ALA A 42 -1.44 4.71 7.79
C ALA A 42 -1.37 4.02 6.41
N ASN A 43 -1.22 4.80 5.34
CA ASN A 43 -1.10 4.28 3.99
C ASN A 43 0.32 3.75 3.71
N PRO A 44 0.48 2.78 2.80
CA PRO A 44 1.79 2.43 2.25
C PRO A 44 2.51 3.65 1.68
N LEU A 45 3.84 3.66 1.79
CA LEU A 45 4.67 4.78 1.32
C LEU A 45 4.48 5.01 -0.18
N ILE A 46 4.41 3.93 -0.97
CA ILE A 46 4.26 4.02 -2.42
C ILE A 46 2.96 4.75 -2.83
N TRP A 47 1.87 4.62 -2.08
CA TRP A 47 0.62 5.31 -2.40
C TRP A 47 0.77 6.82 -2.27
N GLY A 48 1.53 7.29 -1.28
CA GLY A 48 1.85 8.72 -1.14
C GLY A 48 2.72 9.24 -2.28
N VAL A 49 3.68 8.43 -2.75
CA VAL A 49 4.52 8.76 -3.92
C VAL A 49 3.67 8.86 -5.18
N LEU A 50 2.81 7.86 -5.44
CA LEU A 50 1.93 7.83 -6.60
C LEU A 50 0.92 8.98 -6.58
N ASP A 51 0.29 9.27 -5.44
CA ASP A 51 -0.62 10.42 -5.30
C ASP A 51 0.09 11.74 -5.57
N GLY A 52 1.32 11.91 -5.04
CA GLY A 52 2.13 13.10 -5.29
C GLY A 52 2.54 13.27 -6.76
N MET A 53 2.85 12.17 -7.46
CA MET A 53 3.26 12.19 -8.87
C MET A 53 2.07 12.38 -9.82
N PHE A 54 0.97 11.68 -9.56
CA PHE A 54 -0.11 11.48 -10.52
C PHE A 54 -1.45 12.11 -10.10
N GLY A 55 -1.68 12.34 -8.80
CA GLY A 55 -2.96 12.84 -8.28
C GLY A 55 -3.37 14.19 -8.89
N GLY A 56 -2.41 15.11 -9.04
CA GLY A 56 -2.66 16.40 -9.70
C GLY A 56 -3.04 16.30 -11.18
N PHE A 57 -2.45 15.33 -11.91
CA PHE A 57 -2.81 15.06 -13.30
C PHE A 57 -4.19 14.41 -13.39
N GLY A 58 -4.47 13.42 -12.53
CA GLY A 58 -5.77 12.78 -12.40
C GLY A 58 -6.88 13.79 -12.19
N GLY A 59 -6.72 14.70 -11.21
CA GLY A 59 -7.70 15.75 -10.92
C GLY A 59 -7.91 16.75 -12.08
N LYS A 60 -6.87 17.04 -12.87
CA LYS A 60 -7.02 17.90 -14.07
C LYS A 60 -7.82 17.24 -15.18
N MET A 61 -7.80 15.90 -15.26
CA MET A 61 -8.52 15.11 -16.25
C MET A 61 -9.97 14.83 -15.84
N ASP A 62 -10.22 14.66 -14.54
CA ASP A 62 -11.55 14.42 -13.96
C ASP A 62 -12.37 15.70 -13.80
N ARG A 63 -12.90 16.21 -14.91
CA ARG A 63 -13.73 17.43 -14.94
C ARG A 63 -15.19 17.08 -15.17
N LEU A 64 -16.04 17.31 -14.16
CA LEU A 64 -17.46 16.95 -14.16
C LEU A 64 -18.31 17.56 -15.31
N HIS A 65 -17.84 18.61 -15.97
CA HIS A 65 -18.53 19.22 -17.11
C HIS A 65 -18.32 18.47 -18.44
N ARG A 66 -17.50 17.41 -18.47
CA ARG A 66 -17.24 16.59 -19.66
C ARG A 66 -18.26 15.47 -19.81
N SER A 67 -18.39 14.95 -21.02
CA SER A 67 -19.24 13.78 -21.28
C SER A 67 -18.69 12.54 -20.57
N LYS A 68 -19.58 11.62 -20.20
CA LYS A 68 -19.21 10.36 -19.54
C LYS A 68 -18.18 9.57 -20.35
N HIS A 69 -18.35 9.50 -21.67
CA HIS A 69 -17.43 8.79 -22.56
C HIS A 69 -16.02 9.41 -22.57
N ASP A 70 -15.91 10.74 -22.56
CA ASP A 70 -14.61 11.42 -22.51
C ASP A 70 -13.91 11.19 -21.15
N LEU A 71 -14.66 11.21 -20.05
CA LEU A 71 -14.12 10.88 -18.72
C LEU A 71 -13.63 9.43 -18.64
N MET A 72 -14.41 8.48 -19.15
CA MET A 72 -14.03 7.06 -19.18
C MET A 72 -12.78 6.80 -20.02
N LEU A 73 -12.70 7.37 -21.23
CA LEU A 73 -11.54 7.18 -22.12
C LEU A 73 -10.26 7.76 -21.50
N ARG A 74 -10.33 8.99 -20.97
CA ARG A 74 -9.18 9.62 -20.31
C ARG A 74 -8.75 8.84 -19.07
N GLY A 75 -9.70 8.41 -18.25
CA GLY A 75 -9.44 7.60 -17.07
C GLY A 75 -8.80 6.26 -17.42
N PHE A 76 -9.27 5.60 -18.49
CA PHE A 76 -8.69 4.35 -18.99
C PHE A 76 -7.25 4.53 -19.44
N PHE A 77 -6.97 5.48 -20.34
CA PHE A 77 -5.60 5.71 -20.82
C PHE A 77 -4.66 6.13 -19.69
N PHE A 78 -5.15 6.92 -18.73
CA PHE A 78 -4.37 7.29 -17.57
C PHE A 78 -4.06 6.10 -16.67
N ALA A 79 -5.05 5.25 -16.37
CA ALA A 79 -4.84 4.04 -15.59
C ALA A 79 -3.84 3.10 -16.27
N VAL A 80 -4.00 2.86 -17.59
CA VAL A 80 -3.05 2.06 -18.37
C VAL A 80 -1.64 2.66 -18.32
N PHE A 81 -1.53 3.99 -18.45
CA PHE A 81 -0.24 4.67 -18.36
C PHE A 81 0.43 4.47 -16.99
N VAL A 82 -0.30 4.64 -15.88
CA VAL A 82 0.24 4.44 -14.53
C VAL A 82 0.62 2.97 -14.30
N LEU A 83 -0.19 2.01 -14.76
CA LEU A 83 0.13 0.58 -14.70
C LEU A 83 1.43 0.24 -15.45
N VAL A 84 1.56 0.71 -16.69
CA VAL A 84 2.78 0.49 -17.50
C VAL A 84 3.99 1.18 -16.88
N PHE A 85 3.82 2.40 -16.37
CA PHE A 85 4.87 3.13 -15.67
C PHE A 85 5.36 2.35 -14.45
N CYS A 86 4.46 1.90 -13.57
CA CYS A 86 4.80 1.11 -12.39
C CYS A 86 5.45 -0.22 -12.77
N LEU A 87 5.00 -0.89 -13.84
CA LEU A 87 5.64 -2.10 -14.35
C LEU A 87 7.08 -1.86 -14.82
N VAL A 88 7.33 -0.78 -15.57
CA VAL A 88 8.67 -0.42 -16.06
C VAL A 88 9.59 -0.06 -14.89
N VAL A 89 9.12 0.74 -13.94
CA VAL A 89 9.87 1.08 -12.72
C VAL A 89 10.19 -0.18 -11.93
N ALA A 90 9.22 -1.07 -11.74
CA ALA A 90 9.42 -2.29 -10.98
C ALA A 90 10.38 -3.26 -11.66
N LYS A 91 10.35 -3.38 -13.00
CA LYS A 91 11.35 -4.13 -13.77
C LYS A 91 12.74 -3.53 -13.66
N PHE A 92 12.85 -2.21 -13.56
CA PHE A 92 14.12 -1.53 -13.31
C PHE A 92 14.62 -1.81 -11.88
N ILE A 93 13.76 -1.74 -10.88
CA ILE A 93 14.08 -2.08 -9.48
C ILE A 93 14.53 -3.54 -9.38
N GLU A 94 13.78 -4.49 -9.96
CA GLU A 94 14.12 -5.92 -10.00
C GLU A 94 15.53 -6.15 -10.58
N LYS A 95 15.86 -5.48 -11.70
CA LYS A 95 17.20 -5.56 -12.28
C LYS A 95 18.27 -4.99 -11.36
N LEU A 96 18.02 -3.85 -10.72
CA LEU A 96 18.97 -3.26 -9.76
C LEU A 96 19.20 -4.20 -8.57
N THR A 97 18.14 -4.78 -8.01
CA THR A 97 18.21 -5.74 -6.91
C THR A 97 19.17 -6.89 -7.23
N ILE A 98 19.11 -7.44 -8.45
CA ILE A 98 19.97 -8.55 -8.88
C ILE A 98 21.44 -8.12 -9.05
N LEU A 99 21.72 -6.85 -9.40
CA LEU A 99 23.07 -6.36 -9.64
C LEU A 99 23.89 -6.11 -8.37
N TYR A 100 23.24 -5.93 -7.22
CA TYR A 100 23.92 -5.68 -5.95
C TYR A 100 24.12 -6.97 -5.13
N PRO A 101 25.25 -7.11 -4.42
CA PRO A 101 25.59 -8.33 -3.66
C PRO A 101 24.63 -8.67 -2.51
N PHE A 102 23.73 -7.74 -2.15
CA PHE A 102 22.69 -7.94 -1.13
C PHE A 102 21.28 -7.93 -1.74
N HIS A 103 21.09 -8.70 -2.81
CA HIS A 103 19.83 -8.75 -3.57
C HIS A 103 18.61 -8.97 -2.66
N GLY A 104 18.65 -9.96 -1.76
CA GLY A 104 17.54 -10.23 -0.83
C GLY A 104 17.19 -9.04 0.07
N PHE A 105 18.18 -8.29 0.57
CA PHE A 105 17.90 -7.10 1.38
C PHE A 105 17.23 -5.99 0.55
N SER A 106 17.71 -5.74 -0.66
CA SER A 106 17.12 -4.73 -1.54
C SER A 106 15.69 -5.09 -1.97
N GLU A 107 15.38 -6.37 -2.11
CA GLU A 107 14.03 -6.85 -2.42
C GLU A 107 13.08 -6.68 -1.24
N VAL A 108 13.55 -7.00 -0.02
CA VAL A 108 12.83 -6.71 1.23
C VAL A 108 12.49 -5.23 1.33
N LEU A 109 13.45 -4.34 1.03
CA LEU A 109 13.20 -2.90 1.01
C LEU A 109 12.18 -2.51 -0.07
N ALA A 110 12.33 -3.00 -1.29
CA ALA A 110 11.44 -2.71 -2.39
C ALA A 110 9.99 -3.16 -2.13
N LEU A 111 9.80 -4.28 -1.42
CA LEU A 111 8.48 -4.76 -1.00
C LEU A 111 7.96 -3.99 0.22
N SER A 112 8.82 -3.62 1.17
CA SER A 112 8.42 -2.91 2.39
C SER A 112 7.73 -1.58 2.13
N ILE A 113 8.08 -0.86 1.05
CA ILE A 113 7.42 0.41 0.71
C ILE A 113 5.98 0.24 0.19
N LEU A 114 5.62 -0.97 -0.25
CA LEU A 114 4.28 -1.33 -0.72
C LEU A 114 3.35 -1.77 0.41
N ILE A 115 3.93 -2.16 1.55
CA ILE A 115 3.20 -2.73 2.68
C ILE A 115 2.97 -1.68 3.77
N THR A 116 1.84 -1.77 4.45
CA THR A 116 1.55 -1.04 5.68
C THR A 116 1.03 -2.00 6.76
N SER A 117 1.56 -1.89 7.98
CA SER A 117 1.14 -2.74 9.12
C SER A 117 1.33 -2.01 10.44
N GLY A 118 2.55 -1.57 10.78
CA GLY A 118 2.83 -0.95 12.07
C GLY A 118 2.05 0.35 12.34
N SER A 119 1.83 1.17 11.29
CA SER A 119 1.07 2.42 11.39
C SER A 119 -0.42 2.17 11.62
N VAL A 120 -0.97 1.12 10.99
CA VAL A 120 -2.34 0.64 11.17
C VAL A 120 -2.54 0.13 12.59
N TRP A 121 -1.59 -0.65 13.10
CA TRP A 121 -1.60 -1.14 14.48
C TRP A 121 -1.57 0.02 15.48
N PHE A 122 -0.66 0.99 15.30
CA PHE A 122 -0.58 2.18 16.13
C PHE A 122 -1.89 2.99 16.14
N ALA A 123 -2.48 3.22 14.96
CA ALA A 123 -3.76 3.93 14.83
C ALA A 123 -4.89 3.21 15.58
N THR A 124 -4.90 1.89 15.53
CA THR A 124 -5.90 1.04 16.19
C THR A 124 -5.75 1.07 17.71
N LEU A 125 -4.52 0.97 18.21
CA LEU A 125 -4.23 1.10 19.65
C LEU A 125 -4.71 2.45 20.20
N LYS A 126 -4.53 3.53 19.44
CA LYS A 126 -5.03 4.85 19.83
C LYS A 126 -6.54 4.88 20.00
N ILE A 127 -7.27 4.27 19.06
CA ILE A 127 -8.75 4.16 19.17
C ILE A 127 -9.12 3.31 20.38
N TYR A 128 -8.46 2.17 20.56
CA TYR A 128 -8.72 1.27 21.68
C TYR A 128 -8.54 1.99 23.03
N PHE A 129 -7.44 2.72 23.23
CA PHE A 129 -7.23 3.45 24.48
C PHE A 129 -8.20 4.62 24.66
N ALA A 130 -8.52 5.36 23.60
CA ALA A 130 -9.50 6.44 23.65
C ALA A 130 -10.90 5.96 24.05
N LEU A 131 -11.37 4.83 23.50
CA LEU A 131 -12.70 4.30 23.78
C LEU A 131 -12.76 3.47 25.08
N SER A 132 -11.81 2.55 25.27
CA SER A 132 -11.86 1.60 26.39
C SER A 132 -11.40 2.22 27.70
N LYS A 133 -10.35 3.04 27.68
CA LYS A 133 -9.76 3.60 28.90
C LYS A 133 -10.23 5.03 29.16
N LYS A 134 -10.87 5.68 28.17
CA LYS A 134 -11.13 7.13 28.17
C LYS A 134 -9.85 7.96 28.42
N GLU A 135 -8.71 7.33 28.17
CA GLU A 135 -7.39 7.90 28.29
C GLU A 135 -6.96 8.20 26.88
N MET A 136 -7.19 9.41 26.38
CA MET A 136 -6.43 10.02 25.28
C MET A 136 -6.96 11.43 24.99
N GLY A 137 -6.02 12.37 24.77
CA GLY A 137 -6.31 13.76 24.40
C GLY A 137 -6.67 13.95 22.92
N LYS A 138 -6.82 15.21 22.52
CA LYS A 138 -7.13 15.63 21.13
C LYS A 138 -6.29 14.87 20.11
N GLY A 139 -6.94 14.36 19.05
CA GLY A 139 -6.27 13.72 17.91
C GLY A 139 -6.13 12.19 17.97
N ALA A 140 -6.75 11.52 18.95
CA ALA A 140 -6.79 10.05 19.02
C ALA A 140 -7.30 9.40 17.71
N TYR A 141 -8.28 10.03 17.08
CA TYR A 141 -8.92 9.53 15.87
C TYR A 141 -8.27 10.03 14.58
N TYR A 142 -7.31 10.96 14.66
CA TYR A 142 -6.82 11.71 13.50
C TYR A 142 -6.31 10.82 12.36
N ILE A 143 -5.49 9.80 12.67
CA ILE A 143 -4.91 8.92 11.65
C ILE A 143 -6.00 8.15 10.90
N VAL A 144 -6.99 7.61 11.63
CA VAL A 144 -8.09 6.87 11.02
C VAL A 144 -9.00 7.83 10.26
N SER A 145 -9.38 8.97 10.84
CA SER A 145 -10.18 10.00 10.15
C SER A 145 -9.55 10.46 8.84
N ARG A 146 -8.23 10.70 8.82
CA ARG A 146 -7.48 11.09 7.62
C ARG A 146 -7.44 9.97 6.58
N SER A 147 -7.25 8.73 7.03
CA SER A 147 -7.12 7.57 6.15
C SER A 147 -8.47 7.13 5.56
N THR A 148 -9.56 7.27 6.32
CA THR A 148 -10.93 6.93 5.85
C THR A 148 -11.68 8.11 5.25
N ARG A 149 -11.19 9.35 5.46
CA ARG A 149 -11.88 10.61 5.11
C ARG A 149 -13.25 10.75 5.82
N VAL A 150 -13.39 10.18 7.01
CA VAL A 150 -14.58 10.30 7.86
C VAL A 150 -14.26 11.19 9.05
N ASP A 151 -15.12 12.17 9.36
CA ASP A 151 -14.95 12.98 10.56
C ASP A 151 -15.40 12.22 11.81
N LEU A 152 -14.44 11.57 12.47
CA LEU A 152 -14.69 10.78 13.67
C LEU A 152 -15.07 11.60 14.91
N ASN A 153 -15.02 12.93 14.88
CA ASN A 153 -15.46 13.76 16.03
C ASN A 153 -16.98 13.99 16.04
N SER A 154 -17.67 13.73 14.92
CA SER A 154 -19.12 13.93 14.77
C SER A 154 -19.95 12.66 14.91
N VAL A 155 -19.30 11.52 15.14
CA VAL A 155 -19.92 10.20 15.26
C VAL A 155 -19.83 9.68 16.69
N ASP A 156 -20.73 8.77 17.04
CA ASP A 156 -20.76 8.08 18.32
C ASP A 156 -19.68 6.98 18.42
N ASP A 157 -19.47 6.45 19.62
CA ASP A 157 -18.47 5.41 19.88
C ASP A 157 -18.67 4.16 19.00
N TYR A 158 -19.93 3.82 18.68
CA TYR A 158 -20.26 2.73 17.75
C TYR A 158 -19.86 3.06 16.31
N GLY A 159 -20.09 4.30 15.84
CA GLY A 159 -19.66 4.80 14.55
C GLY A 159 -18.13 4.83 14.41
N ILE A 160 -17.42 5.24 15.47
CA ILE A 160 -15.95 5.21 15.53
C ILE A 160 -15.47 3.77 15.40
N THR A 161 -16.03 2.85 16.19
CA THR A 161 -15.66 1.43 16.19
C THR A 161 -15.88 0.80 14.81
N ARG A 162 -17.05 1.03 14.21
CA ARG A 162 -17.37 0.52 12.86
C ARG A 162 -16.40 1.05 11.81
N THR A 163 -16.09 2.34 11.85
CA THR A 163 -15.16 2.96 10.90
C THR A 163 -13.75 2.42 11.08
N ALA A 164 -13.31 2.23 12.32
CA ALA A 164 -12.02 1.64 12.64
C ALA A 164 -11.91 0.18 12.16
N MET A 165 -12.94 -0.64 12.37
CA MET A 165 -12.99 -2.03 11.87
C MET A 165 -12.95 -2.08 10.34
N GLY A 166 -13.71 -1.22 9.65
CA GLY A 166 -13.67 -1.12 8.20
C GLY A 166 -12.30 -0.69 7.67
N PHE A 167 -11.67 0.27 8.36
CA PHE A 167 -10.31 0.71 8.07
C PHE A 167 -9.28 -0.42 8.25
N LEU A 168 -9.38 -1.18 9.34
CA LEU A 168 -8.54 -2.35 9.61
C LEU A 168 -8.67 -3.41 8.53
N ALA A 169 -9.90 -3.82 8.22
CA ALA A 169 -10.16 -4.83 7.20
C ALA A 169 -9.62 -4.40 5.83
N ARG A 170 -9.87 -3.15 5.42
CA ARG A 170 -9.34 -2.59 4.18
C ARG A 170 -7.82 -2.52 4.17
N SER A 171 -7.20 -2.14 5.28
CA SER A 171 -5.74 -2.01 5.36
C SER A 171 -5.05 -3.38 5.40
N PHE A 172 -5.66 -4.36 6.06
CA PHE A 172 -5.19 -5.74 6.05
C PHE A 172 -5.24 -6.33 4.63
N ASP A 173 -6.37 -6.21 3.95
CA ASP A 173 -6.51 -6.68 2.56
C ASP A 173 -5.59 -5.91 1.60
N LYS A 174 -5.80 -4.60 1.49
CA LYS A 174 -5.15 -3.80 0.44
C LYS A 174 -3.70 -3.42 0.73
N GLY A 175 -3.36 -3.28 2.01
CA GLY A 175 -2.09 -2.77 2.48
C GLY A 175 -1.12 -3.84 2.97
N LEU A 176 -1.56 -5.07 3.19
CA LEU A 176 -0.71 -6.17 3.64
C LEU A 176 -0.86 -7.42 2.76
N VAL A 177 -2.06 -7.99 2.67
CA VAL A 177 -2.29 -9.26 1.99
C VAL A 177 -2.07 -9.17 0.48
N ASN A 178 -2.71 -8.23 -0.21
CA ASN A 178 -2.62 -8.15 -1.66
C ASN A 178 -1.21 -7.82 -2.20
N PRO A 179 -0.45 -6.85 -1.64
CA PRO A 179 0.94 -6.63 -2.06
C PRO A 179 1.79 -7.89 -1.91
N VAL A 180 1.65 -8.62 -0.81
CA VAL A 180 2.39 -9.87 -0.55
C VAL A 180 1.92 -10.99 -1.50
N PHE A 181 0.62 -11.12 -1.72
CA PHE A 181 0.07 -12.13 -2.63
C PHE A 181 0.60 -11.93 -4.06
N TRP A 182 0.51 -10.71 -4.59
CA TRP A 182 1.00 -10.42 -5.93
C TRP A 182 2.52 -10.52 -6.04
N TYR A 183 3.24 -10.18 -4.96
CA TYR A 183 4.67 -10.45 -4.85
C TYR A 183 5.01 -11.94 -4.93
N LEU A 184 4.27 -12.81 -4.24
CA LEU A 184 4.51 -14.25 -4.30
C LEU A 184 4.25 -14.80 -5.71
N VAL A 185 3.21 -14.32 -6.40
CA VAL A 185 2.84 -14.76 -7.76
C VAL A 185 3.84 -14.31 -8.82
N GLY A 186 4.30 -13.05 -8.78
CA GLY A 186 5.06 -12.45 -9.88
C GLY A 186 6.24 -11.57 -9.48
N GLY A 187 6.67 -11.64 -8.22
CA GLY A 187 7.77 -10.87 -7.66
C GLY A 187 7.46 -9.38 -7.52
N VAL A 188 8.53 -8.58 -7.40
CA VAL A 188 8.47 -7.11 -7.33
C VAL A 188 7.63 -6.50 -8.46
N PRO A 189 7.75 -6.92 -9.74
CA PRO A 189 6.95 -6.35 -10.82
C PRO A 189 5.45 -6.37 -10.57
N LEU A 190 4.91 -7.52 -10.16
CA LEU A 190 3.46 -7.69 -10.02
C LEU A 190 2.93 -7.00 -8.76
N ALA A 191 3.73 -6.94 -7.69
CA ALA A 191 3.39 -6.19 -6.48
C ALA A 191 3.27 -4.68 -6.73
N TYR A 192 4.15 -4.10 -7.55
CA TYR A 192 4.10 -2.68 -7.92
C TYR A 192 2.95 -2.39 -8.89
N VAL A 193 2.64 -3.30 -9.81
CA VAL A 193 1.46 -3.18 -10.68
C VAL A 193 0.18 -3.18 -9.86
N TYR A 194 0.08 -4.00 -8.81
CA TYR A 194 -1.05 -3.95 -7.89
C TYR A 194 -1.13 -2.63 -7.11
N ALA A 195 0.01 -2.03 -6.76
CA ALA A 195 0.06 -0.78 -6.00
C ALA A 195 -0.29 0.48 -6.83
N ALA A 196 -0.28 0.36 -8.16
CA ALA A 196 -0.59 1.42 -9.13
C ALA A 196 -2.09 1.81 -9.10
#